data_AF-A0A2A4FUN5-F1
#
_entry.id   AF-A0A2A4FUN5-F1
#
_cell.length_a   1.000
_cell.length_b   1.000
_cell.length_c   1.000
_cell.angle_alpha   90.00
_cell.angle_beta   90.00
_cell.angle_gamma   90.00
#
_symmetry.space_group_name_H-M   'P 1'
#
loop_
_entity.id
_entity.type
_entity.pdbx_description
1 polymer ?
#
loop_
_entity_poly.entity_id
_entity_poly.type
_entity_poly.pdbx_seq_one_letter_code
_entity_poly.pdbx_strand_id
1 'polypeptide(L)' 'MHTLARHHTCSAMTRDDTGTKIAHVVQHVPEWLRQDLISKDPAVRSRAEETLVAMITAALKE' A
#
# COMPACT_ATOMS: atom_id res chain seq x y z
N MET A 1 -5.19 -1.07 -43.85
CA MET A 1 -5.06 -0.03 -42.81
C MET A 1 -5.28 -0.69 -41.44
N HIS A 2 -4.30 -1.46 -40.99
CA HIS A 2 -4.33 -2.11 -39.67
C HIS A 2 -3.70 -1.16 -38.65
N THR A 3 -4.53 -0.68 -37.72
CA THR A 3 -4.11 0.14 -36.59
C THR A 3 -3.29 -0.72 -35.63
N LEU A 4 -1.95 -0.56 -35.68
CA LEU A 4 -1.04 -1.16 -34.71
C LEU A 4 -1.22 -0.46 -33.35
N ALA A 5 -2.09 -1.03 -32.52
CA ALA A 5 -2.30 -0.64 -31.14
C ALA A 5 -1.09 -1.04 -30.28
N ARG A 6 -0.11 -0.14 -30.24
CA ARG A 6 0.54 0.36 -29.00
C ARG A 6 0.92 -0.72 -27.97
N HIS A 7 2.03 -1.42 -28.19
CA HIS A 7 2.71 -2.24 -27.17
C HIS A 7 3.55 -1.37 -26.19
N HIS A 8 2.92 -0.46 -25.42
CA HIS A 8 3.64 0.37 -24.45
C HIS A 8 3.07 0.39 -23.01
N THR A 9 2.08 -0.43 -22.66
CA THR A 9 1.39 -0.32 -21.35
C THR A 9 1.74 -1.35 -20.29
N CYS A 10 2.54 -2.38 -20.57
CA CYS A 10 2.75 -3.47 -19.61
C CYS A 10 3.55 -3.07 -18.34
N SER A 11 4.40 -2.04 -18.40
CA SER A 11 5.24 -1.63 -17.25
C SER A 11 4.66 -0.47 -16.43
N ALA A 12 3.77 0.35 -17.00
CA ALA A 12 3.14 1.48 -16.30
C ALA A 12 1.97 1.03 -15.43
N MET A 13 1.11 0.12 -15.92
CA MET A 13 -0.09 -0.36 -15.21
C MET A 13 0.24 -0.86 -13.79
N THR A 14 1.25 -1.73 -13.67
CA THR A 14 1.63 -2.35 -12.39
C THR A 14 2.10 -1.36 -11.30
N ARG A 15 2.67 -0.21 -11.69
CA ARG A 15 3.19 0.80 -10.74
C ARG A 15 2.05 1.63 -10.14
N ASP A 16 1.07 1.99 -10.96
CA ASP A 16 -0.14 2.68 -10.52
C ASP A 16 -1.04 1.74 -9.70
N ASP A 17 -1.11 0.44 -10.05
CA ASP A 17 -1.83 -0.57 -9.27
C ASP A 17 -1.27 -0.71 -7.85
N THR A 18 0.06 -0.77 -7.72
CA THR A 18 0.75 -0.87 -6.42
C THR A 18 0.48 0.36 -5.55
N GLY A 19 0.60 1.56 -6.13
CA GLY A 19 0.30 2.81 -5.43
C GLY A 19 -1.15 2.89 -4.96
N THR A 20 -2.09 2.44 -5.80
CA THR A 20 -3.52 2.38 -5.48
C THR A 20 -3.81 1.43 -4.32
N LYS A 21 -3.19 0.24 -4.32
CA LYS A 21 -3.31 -0.75 -3.22
C LYS A 21 -2.77 -0.19 -1.89
N ILE A 22 -1.61 0.47 -1.91
CA ILE A 22 -1.04 1.10 -0.71
C ILE A 22 -1.95 2.22 -0.22
N ALA A 23 -2.42 3.10 -1.11
CA ALA A 23 -3.32 4.19 -0.75
C ALA A 23 -4.64 3.66 -0.14
N HIS A 24 -5.17 2.55 -0.65
CA HIS A 24 -6.32 1.89 -0.07
C HIS A 24 -6.03 1.43 1.37
N VAL A 25 -4.92 0.71 1.60
CA VAL A 25 -4.53 0.29 2.96
C VAL A 25 -4.40 1.47 3.90
N VAL A 26 -3.69 2.54 3.51
CA VAL A 26 -3.47 3.73 4.33
C VAL A 26 -4.78 4.44 4.69
N GLN A 27 -5.73 4.50 3.76
CA GLN A 27 -7.07 5.07 4.02
C GLN A 27 -7.86 4.21 5.02
N HIS A 28 -7.74 2.88 4.91
CA HIS A 28 -8.41 1.91 5.77
C HIS A 28 -7.65 1.57 7.07
N VAL A 29 -6.53 2.25 7.36
CA VAL A 29 -5.82 2.07 8.64
C VAL A 29 -6.77 2.39 9.80
N PRO A 30 -6.88 1.51 10.81
CA PRO A 30 -7.74 1.75 11.96
C PRO A 30 -7.18 2.84 12.88
N GLU A 31 -8.06 3.53 13.61
CA GLU A 31 -7.69 4.68 14.46
C GLU A 31 -6.65 4.32 15.53
N TRP A 32 -6.78 3.15 16.16
CA TRP A 32 -5.81 2.67 17.14
C TRP A 32 -4.40 2.54 16.57
N LEU A 33 -4.26 2.15 15.29
CA LEU A 33 -2.95 2.01 14.63
C LEU A 33 -2.36 3.38 14.30
N ARG A 34 -3.19 4.37 13.97
CA ARG A 34 -2.73 5.76 13.83
C ARG A 34 -2.24 6.33 15.16
N GLN A 35 -2.93 6.03 16.26
CA GLN A 35 -2.49 6.45 17.60
C GLN A 35 -1.16 5.79 17.99
N ASP A 36 -1.01 4.48 17.74
CA ASP A 36 0.24 3.75 18.00
C ASP A 36 1.41 4.30 17.15
N LEU A 37 1.17 4.66 15.88
CA LEU A 37 2.20 5.26 15.01
C LEU A 37 2.67 6.65 15.50
N ILE A 38 1.79 7.42 16.13
CA ILE A 38 2.09 8.75 16.69
C ILE A 38 2.67 8.63 18.12
N SER A 39 2.67 7.42 18.70
CA SER A 39 3.16 7.20 20.05
C SER A 39 4.65 7.55 20.19
N LYS A 40 4.99 8.15 21.33
CA LYS A 40 6.38 8.46 21.70
C LYS A 40 7.13 7.21 22.18
N ASP A 41 6.40 6.16 22.54
CA ASP A 41 6.99 4.90 22.93
C ASP A 41 7.49 4.12 21.70
N PRO A 42 8.79 3.80 21.61
CA PRO A 42 9.36 3.16 20.44
C PRO A 42 8.86 1.72 20.25
N ALA A 43 8.57 0.98 21.33
CA ALA A 43 8.08 -0.38 21.23
C ALA A 43 6.64 -0.42 20.66
N VAL A 44 5.82 0.53 21.11
CA VAL A 44 4.46 0.74 20.60
C VAL A 44 4.49 1.12 19.11
N ARG A 45 5.34 2.07 18.73
CA ARG A 45 5.47 2.49 17.32
C ARG A 45 5.94 1.34 16.43
N SER A 46 6.96 0.58 16.85
CA SER A 46 7.46 -0.56 16.06
C SER A 46 6.38 -1.61 15.84
N ARG A 47 5.57 -1.95 16.85
CA ARG A 47 4.43 -2.85 16.69
C ARG A 47 3.41 -2.33 15.68
N ALA A 48 3.17 -1.02 15.69
CA ALA A 48 2.28 -0.35 14.75
C ALA A 48 2.81 -0.48 13.31
N GLU A 49 4.10 -0.21 13.12
CA GLU A 49 4.78 -0.32 11.83
C GLU A 49 4.72 -1.75 11.29
N GLU A 50 4.98 -2.75 12.14
CA GLU A 50 4.88 -4.17 11.75
C GLU A 50 3.46 -4.55 11.30
N THR A 51 2.45 -4.06 12.01
CA THR A 51 1.05 -4.28 11.63
C THR A 51 0.72 -3.61 10.30
N LEU A 52 1.19 -2.37 10.08
CA LEU A 52 0.99 -1.65 8.84
C LEU A 52 1.66 -2.38 7.66
N VAL A 53 2.88 -2.89 7.86
CA VAL A 53 3.58 -3.71 6.87
C VAL A 53 2.76 -4.95 6.54
N ALA A 54 2.24 -5.67 7.54
CA ALA A 54 1.40 -6.84 7.30
C ALA A 54 0.13 -6.51 6.50
N MET A 55 -0.53 -5.38 6.78
CA MET A 55 -1.70 -4.92 6.02
C MET A 55 -1.34 -4.59 4.55
N ILE A 56 -0.21 -3.93 4.32
CA ILE A 56 0.27 -3.61 2.97
C ILE A 56 0.63 -4.91 2.23
N THR A 57 1.39 -5.82 2.86
CA THR A 57 1.76 -7.10 2.26
C THR A 57 0.52 -7.94 1.91
N ALA A 58 -0.50 -7.96 2.78
CA ALA A 58 -1.76 -8.64 2.49
C ALA A 58 -2.43 -8.04 1.24
N ALA A 59 -2.52 -6.71 1.14
CA ALA A 59 -3.12 -6.06 -0.02
C ALA A 59 -2.33 -6.22 -1.33
N LEU A 60 -1.01 -6.40 -1.25
CA LEU A 60 -0.16 -6.65 -2.42
C LEU A 60 -0.16 -8.10 -2.88
N LYS A 61 -0.55 -9.05 -2.02
CA LYS A 61 -0.60 -10.49 -2.32
C LYS A 61 -1.87 -10.91 -3.07
N GLU A 62 -2.92 -10.11 -2.95
CA GLU A 62 -4.16 -10.19 -3.75
C GLU A 62 -3.95 -9.61 -5.15
#